data_AF-A0A3S1UL25-F1
#
_entry.id   AF-A0A3S1UL25-F1
#
_cell.length_a   1.000
_cell.length_b   1.000
_cell.length_c   1.000
_cell.angle_alpha   90.00
_cell.angle_beta   90.00
_cell.angle_gamma   90.00
#
_symmetry.space_group_name_H-M   'P 1'
#
loop_
_entity.id
_entity.type
_entity.pdbx_description
1 polymer ?
#
loop_
_entity_poly.entity_id
_entity_poly.type
_entity_poly.pdbx_seq_one_letter_code
_entity_poly.pdbx_strand_id
1 'polypeptide(L)'
;HRAVRRAHLDALGLNYPLLTTEMAKGPAIAKLRGAKGRSVAFVDDQPSNLMSARDSVADAHLFHLMADNSLRAFLPPTPDDIISVESWRDAAPKIAGALGL
;
A
#
# COMPACT_ATOMS: atom_id res chain seq x y z
N HIS A 1 -6.30 19.90 -6.26
CA HIS A 1 -5.17 19.22 -5.57
C HIS A 1 -4.26 18.36 -6.47
N ARG A 2 -4.74 17.68 -7.52
CA ARG A 2 -3.92 16.75 -8.33
C ARG A 2 -2.63 17.34 -8.92
N ALA A 3 -2.69 18.51 -9.57
CA ALA A 3 -1.52 19.11 -10.22
C ALA A 3 -0.38 19.41 -9.23
N VAL A 4 -0.71 19.94 -8.05
CA VAL A 4 0.25 20.20 -6.96
C VAL A 4 0.88 18.89 -6.48
N ARG A 5 0.08 17.84 -6.27
CA ARG A 5 0.61 16.52 -5.86
C ARG A 5 1.53 15.92 -6.92
N ARG A 6 1.17 16.04 -8.20
CA ARG A 6 2.00 15.57 -9.32
C ARG A 6 3.35 16.28 -9.34
N ALA A 7 3.36 17.61 -9.33
CA ALA A 7 4.58 18.41 -9.33
C ALA A 7 5.51 18.07 -8.15
N HIS A 8 4.96 17.87 -6.95
CA HIS A 8 5.75 17.49 -5.79
C HIS A 8 6.41 16.11 -5.94
N LEU A 9 5.67 15.11 -6.44
CA LEU A 9 6.20 13.78 -6.67
C LEU A 9 7.23 13.75 -7.82
N ASP A 10 7.05 14.58 -8.87
CA ASP A 10 8.03 14.73 -9.95
C ASP A 10 9.36 15.30 -9.45
N ALA A 11 9.31 16.29 -8.56
CA ALA A 11 10.51 16.86 -7.94
C ALA A 11 11.30 15.83 -7.09
N LEU A 12 10.63 14.77 -6.63
CA LEU A 12 11.23 13.64 -5.91
C LEU A 12 11.61 12.46 -6.83
N GLY A 13 11.42 12.58 -8.14
CA GLY A 13 11.68 11.52 -9.12
C GLY A 13 10.66 10.37 -9.10
N LEU A 14 9.53 10.53 -8.41
CA LEU A 14 8.48 9.51 -8.29
C LEU A 14 7.50 9.57 -9.45
N ASN A 15 7.98 9.22 -10.64
CA ASN A 15 7.26 9.41 -11.91
C ASN A 15 6.20 8.31 -12.20
N TYR A 16 5.77 7.59 -11.16
CA TYR A 16 4.73 6.56 -11.25
C TYR A 16 3.35 7.17 -11.55
N PRO A 17 2.42 6.39 -12.14
CA PRO A 17 1.03 6.82 -12.34
C PRO A 17 0.40 7.34 -11.05
N LEU A 18 -0.23 8.51 -11.12
CA LEU A 18 -0.88 9.16 -9.97
C LEU A 18 -2.41 9.09 -10.11
N LEU A 19 -3.05 8.40 -9.16
CA LEU A 19 -4.48 8.47 -8.91
C LEU A 19 -4.74 9.31 -7.65
N THR A 20 -5.53 10.37 -7.80
CA THR A 20 -6.09 11.13 -6.68
C THR A 20 -7.58 10.83 -6.59
N THR A 21 -8.04 10.39 -5.43
CA THR A 21 -9.41 9.93 -5.22
C THR A 21 -9.87 10.26 -3.81
N GLU A 22 -11.17 10.53 -3.65
CA GLU A 22 -11.85 10.61 -2.35
C GLU A 22 -12.45 9.27 -1.93
N MET A 23 -12.48 8.28 -2.83
CA MET A 23 -12.84 6.90 -2.50
C MET A 23 -11.86 6.31 -1.49
N ALA A 24 -12.37 5.37 -0.68
CA ALA A 24 -11.52 4.48 0.12
C ALA A 24 -10.51 3.73 -0.77
N LYS A 25 -9.39 3.31 -0.17
CA LYS A 25 -8.27 2.70 -0.91
C LYS A 25 -8.66 1.39 -1.58
N GLY A 26 -9.37 0.51 -0.88
CA GLY A 26 -9.78 -0.79 -1.41
C GLY A 26 -10.55 -0.72 -2.73
N PRO A 27 -11.66 0.03 -2.80
CA PRO A 27 -12.41 0.18 -4.06
C PRO A 27 -11.55 0.78 -5.19
N ALA A 28 -10.65 1.71 -4.88
CA ALA A 28 -9.73 2.27 -5.86
C ALA A 28 -8.75 1.20 -6.38
N ILE A 29 -8.18 0.37 -5.49
CA ILE A 29 -7.29 -0.74 -5.86
C ILE A 29 -8.04 -1.77 -6.71
N ALA A 30 -9.25 -2.18 -6.33
CA ALA A 30 -10.06 -3.13 -7.09
C ALA A 30 -10.32 -2.63 -8.52
N LYS A 31 -10.66 -1.35 -8.66
CA LYS A 31 -10.86 -0.70 -9.97
C LYS A 31 -9.57 -0.66 -10.80
N LEU A 32 -8.43 -0.33 -10.18
CA LEU A 32 -7.13 -0.30 -10.85
C LEU A 32 -6.65 -1.70 -11.27
N ARG A 33 -6.89 -2.73 -10.43
CA ARG A 33 -6.56 -4.12 -10.71
C ARG A 33 -7.31 -4.62 -11.94
N GLY A 34 -8.61 -4.31 -12.00
CA GLY A 34 -9.52 -4.77 -13.05
C GLY A 34 -9.81 -6.28 -12.95
N ALA A 35 -10.57 -6.82 -13.90
CA ALA A 35 -11.02 -8.22 -13.87
C ALA A 35 -9.91 -9.26 -14.15
N LYS A 36 -8.70 -8.83 -14.52
CA LYS A 36 -7.61 -9.71 -14.96
C LYS A 36 -6.90 -10.45 -13.82
N GLY A 37 -7.34 -10.29 -12.58
CA GLY A 37 -6.80 -11.05 -11.45
C GLY A 37 -5.33 -10.78 -11.12
N ARG A 38 -4.72 -9.71 -11.64
CA ARG A 38 -3.29 -9.39 -11.40
C ARG A 38 -2.96 -9.38 -9.91
N SER A 39 -1.78 -9.92 -9.55
CA SER A 39 -1.28 -9.84 -8.17
C SER A 39 -1.12 -8.39 -7.76
N VAL A 40 -1.46 -8.10 -6.50
CA VAL A 40 -1.41 -6.77 -5.90
C VAL A 40 -0.59 -6.84 -4.63
N ALA A 41 0.46 -6.05 -4.55
CA ALA A 41 1.12 -5.71 -3.29
C ALA A 41 0.71 -4.29 -2.92
N PHE A 42 0.08 -4.12 -1.76
CA PHE A 42 -0.34 -2.83 -1.24
C PHE A 42 0.47 -2.47 0.01
N VAL A 43 1.13 -1.31 -0.05
CA VAL A 43 2.02 -0.80 1.01
C VAL A 43 1.45 0.51 1.51
N ASP A 44 1.16 0.61 2.81
CA ASP A 44 0.62 1.81 3.44
C ASP A 44 1.03 1.82 4.92
N ASP A 45 1.13 3.01 5.51
CA ASP A 45 1.47 3.18 6.93
C ASP A 45 0.20 3.23 7.82
N GLN A 46 -0.97 3.43 7.23
CA GLN A 46 -2.23 3.56 7.94
C GLN A 46 -3.00 2.21 7.99
N PRO A 47 -3.25 1.63 9.18
CA PRO A 47 -3.98 0.38 9.30
C PRO A 47 -5.37 0.38 8.64
N SER A 48 -6.12 1.47 8.71
CA SER A 48 -7.45 1.55 8.08
C SER A 48 -7.40 1.45 6.55
N ASN A 49 -6.32 1.92 5.91
CA ASN A 49 -6.12 1.77 4.47
C ASN A 49 -5.84 0.30 4.10
N LEU A 50 -5.04 -0.40 4.91
CA LEU A 50 -4.74 -1.83 4.72
C LEU A 50 -6.01 -2.67 4.89
N MET A 51 -6.82 -2.38 5.91
CA MET A 51 -8.11 -3.04 6.13
C MET A 51 -9.06 -2.78 4.95
N SER A 52 -9.16 -1.53 4.48
CA SER A 52 -9.94 -1.20 3.29
C SER A 52 -9.49 -2.00 2.06
N ALA A 53 -8.17 -2.12 1.85
CA ALA A 53 -7.61 -2.91 0.75
C ALA A 53 -8.01 -4.39 0.85
N ARG A 54 -7.87 -4.98 2.04
CA ARG A 54 -8.29 -6.36 2.32
C ARG A 54 -9.75 -6.61 2.00
N ASP A 55 -10.63 -5.74 2.50
CA ASP A 55 -12.08 -5.93 2.37
C ASP A 55 -12.56 -5.85 0.91
N SER A 56 -11.81 -5.15 0.05
CA SER A 56 -12.15 -4.99 -1.38
C SER A 56 -11.39 -5.94 -2.30
N VAL A 57 -10.19 -6.38 -1.90
CA VAL A 57 -9.29 -7.23 -2.67
C VAL A 57 -8.65 -8.24 -1.71
N ALA A 58 -9.40 -9.29 -1.38
CA ALA A 58 -9.03 -10.25 -0.35
C ALA A 58 -7.72 -11.00 -0.62
N ASP A 59 -7.30 -11.09 -1.87
CA ASP A 59 -6.05 -11.70 -2.31
C ASP A 59 -4.92 -10.69 -2.55
N ALA A 60 -5.06 -9.44 -2.09
CA ALA A 60 -3.96 -8.49 -2.06
C ALA A 60 -2.96 -8.86 -0.97
N HIS A 61 -1.67 -8.78 -1.29
CA HIS A 61 -0.59 -8.88 -0.32
C HIS A 61 -0.41 -7.52 0.37
N LEU A 62 -0.60 -7.49 1.68
CA LEU A 62 -0.66 -6.24 2.46
C LEU A 62 0.61 -6.06 3.27
N PHE A 63 1.22 -4.88 3.17
CA PHE A 63 2.45 -4.54 3.86
C PHE A 63 2.26 -3.29 4.70
N HIS A 64 2.39 -3.42 6.02
CA HIS A 64 2.36 -2.28 6.93
C HIS A 64 3.78 -1.73 7.11
N LEU A 65 4.08 -0.65 6.39
CA LEU A 65 5.36 0.05 6.45
C LEU A 65 5.17 1.41 7.11
N MET A 66 5.54 1.51 8.39
CA MET A 66 5.46 2.77 9.13
C MET A 66 6.63 3.68 8.76
N ALA A 67 6.37 4.99 8.69
CA ALA A 67 7.45 5.98 8.57
C ALA A 67 8.31 6.05 9.84
N ASP A 68 7.69 5.87 11.00
CA ASP A 68 8.34 5.80 12.31
C ASP A 68 7.90 4.54 13.05
N ASN A 69 8.82 3.59 13.19
CA ASN A 69 8.54 2.31 13.85
C ASN A 69 8.34 2.44 15.36
N SER A 70 8.79 3.53 16.00
CA SER A 70 8.60 3.73 17.44
C SER A 70 7.11 3.83 17.82
N LEU A 71 6.28 4.28 16.88
CA LEU A 71 4.83 4.43 17.08
C LEU A 71 4.08 3.10 17.14
N ARG A 72 4.70 2.00 16.70
CA ARG A 72 4.08 0.66 16.65
C ARG A 72 3.64 0.16 18.02
N ALA A 73 4.37 0.53 19.09
CA ALA A 73 4.03 0.17 20.46
C ALA A 73 2.68 0.72 20.94
N PHE A 74 2.14 1.75 20.26
CA PHE A 74 0.85 2.37 20.59
C PHE A 74 -0.29 1.90 19.69
N LEU A 75 -0.01 1.08 18.68
CA LEU A 75 -1.03 0.53 17.80
C LEU A 75 -1.54 -0.82 18.32
N PRO A 76 -2.81 -1.16 18.03
CA PRO A 76 -3.27 -2.53 18.16
C PRO A 76 -2.36 -3.49 17.37
N PRO A 77 -2.27 -4.77 17.78
CA PRO A 77 -1.56 -5.78 17.02
C PRO A 77 -2.01 -5.79 15.55
N THR A 78 -1.03 -5.88 14.65
CA THR A 78 -1.30 -6.03 13.22
C THR A 78 -1.90 -7.41 12.98
N PRO A 79 -3.02 -7.52 12.23
CA PRO A 79 -3.58 -8.80 11.82
C PRO A 79 -2.55 -9.71 11.13
N ASP A 80 -2.65 -11.02 11.34
CA ASP A 80 -1.67 -12.02 10.84
C ASP A 80 -1.54 -12.04 9.31
N ASP A 81 -2.59 -11.62 8.60
CA ASP A 81 -2.65 -11.52 7.14
C ASP A 81 -2.03 -10.23 6.58
N ILE A 82 -1.54 -9.34 7.45
CA ILE A 82 -0.83 -8.11 7.09
C ILE A 82 0.64 -8.23 7.50
N ILE A 83 1.52 -8.15 6.52
CA ILE A 83 2.97 -8.30 6.73
C ILE A 83 3.53 -6.99 7.25
N SER A 84 3.98 -7.00 8.50
CA SER A 84 4.72 -5.89 9.08
C SER A 84 6.15 -5.84 8.52
N VAL A 85 6.56 -4.66 8.08
CA VAL A 85 7.90 -4.41 7.55
C VAL A 85 8.51 -3.18 8.21
N GLU A 86 9.81 -3.22 8.46
CA GLU A 86 10.49 -2.16 9.23
C GLU A 86 11.08 -1.06 8.34
N SER A 87 11.35 -1.36 7.07
CA SER A 87 11.93 -0.42 6.12
C SER A 87 11.67 -0.87 4.68
N TRP A 88 11.93 0.01 3.71
CA TRP A 88 11.93 -0.37 2.30
C TRP A 88 12.93 -1.49 1.98
N ARG A 89 14.05 -1.56 2.69
CA ARG A 89 15.07 -2.60 2.50
C ARG A 89 14.56 -3.98 2.91
N ASP A 90 13.73 -4.02 3.96
CA ASP A 90 13.04 -5.23 4.40
C ASP A 90 11.81 -5.55 3.53
N ALA A 91 11.06 -4.53 3.13
CA ALA A 91 9.84 -4.68 2.35
C ALA A 91 10.10 -5.18 0.92
N ALA A 92 11.13 -4.65 0.24
CA ALA A 92 11.38 -4.92 -1.17
C ALA A 92 11.45 -6.42 -1.54
N PRO A 93 12.26 -7.28 -0.87
CA PRO A 93 12.31 -8.70 -1.20
C PRO A 93 10.98 -9.42 -0.92
N LYS A 94 10.25 -9.03 0.14
CA LYS A 94 8.95 -9.63 0.48
C LYS A 94 7.88 -9.25 -0.55
N ILE A 95 7.89 -8.00 -1.03
CA ILE A 95 7.02 -7.51 -2.11
C ILE A 95 7.32 -8.25 -3.41
N ALA A 96 8.60 -8.41 -3.77
CA ALA A 96 9.00 -9.13 -4.98
C ALA A 96 8.48 -10.59 -4.95
N GLY A 97 8.69 -11.30 -3.84
CA GLY A 97 8.16 -12.65 -3.64
C GLY A 97 6.64 -12.74 -3.76
N ALA A 98 5.91 -11.79 -3.16
CA ALA A 98 4.45 -11.70 -3.26
C ALA A 98 3.96 -11.45 -4.71
N LEU A 99 4.74 -10.74 -5.51
CA LEU A 99 4.42 -10.45 -6.91
C LEU A 99 4.96 -11.52 -7.89
N GLY A 100 5.76 -12.48 -7.41
CA GLY A 100 6.41 -13.49 -8.25
C GLY A 100 7.50 -12.92 -9.16
N LEU A 101 8.20 -11.89 -8.70
CA LEU A 101 9.29 -11.19 -9.42
C LEU A 101 10.68 -11.67 -8.97
#